data_AF-A0A497F9T1-F1
#
_entry.id   AF-A0A497F9T1-F1
#
_cell.length_a   1.000
_cell.length_b   1.000
_cell.length_c   1.000
_cell.angle_alpha   90.00
_cell.angle_beta   90.00
_cell.angle_gamma   90.00
#
_symmetry.space_group_name_H-M   'P 1'
#
loop_
_entity.id
_entity.type
_entity.pdbx_description
1 polymer ?
#
loop_
_entity_poly.entity_id
_entity_poly.type
_entity_poly.pdbx_seq_one_letter_code
_entity_poly.pdbx_strand_id
1 'polypeptide(L)'
;MRSFCGGVEGLRPDIVIVKGYCDKLDEATRHESKLVVLECKDRDFEYWRSELSTQVLEYARYIGPVVIASLKSVPEDIIEKWRKRGVVIVPNVRPGNEGGIRQLCEKIIKAVRAC
;
A
#
# COMPACT_ATOMS: atom_id res chain seq x y z
N MET A 1 24.28 8.89 -2.31
CA MET A 1 23.99 7.68 -1.51
C MET A 1 23.39 8.14 -0.20
N ARG A 2 22.06 8.12 -0.03
CA ARG A 2 21.46 8.37 1.29
C ARG A 2 21.38 7.01 1.97
N SER A 3 22.24 6.83 2.95
CA SER A 3 22.29 5.63 3.79
C SER A 3 21.02 5.59 4.65
N PHE A 4 20.16 4.59 4.45
CA PHE A 4 19.07 4.27 5.38
C PHE A 4 19.64 3.45 6.54
N CYS A 5 20.56 4.03 7.30
CA CYS A 5 21.12 3.42 8.51
C CYS A 5 21.00 4.42 9.66
N GLY A 6 19.92 4.31 10.43
CA GLY A 6 19.68 5.11 11.63
C GLY A 6 18.21 5.11 12.06
N GLY A 7 17.79 4.06 12.80
CA GLY A 7 16.61 4.11 13.68
C GLY A 7 15.21 3.96 13.08
N VAL A 8 15.07 3.83 11.76
CA VAL A 8 13.79 3.49 11.11
C VAL A 8 13.77 1.98 10.91
N GLU A 9 12.82 1.27 11.53
CA GLU A 9 12.49 -0.10 11.13
C GLU A 9 12.42 -0.15 9.60
N GLY A 10 13.21 -1.02 8.97
CA GLY A 10 13.33 -1.06 7.52
C GLY A 10 11.94 -1.06 6.89
N LEU A 11 11.66 -0.05 6.07
CA LEU A 11 10.44 0.07 5.29
C LEU A 11 10.31 -1.18 4.42
N ARG A 12 9.55 -2.18 4.88
CA ARG A 12 9.38 -3.48 4.22
C ARG A 12 7.92 -3.63 3.79
N PRO A 13 7.55 -3.09 2.63
CA PRO A 13 6.24 -3.34 2.10
C PRO A 13 6.03 -4.83 1.83
N ASP A 14 4.81 -5.32 1.97
CA ASP A 14 4.52 -6.74 1.71
C ASP A 14 4.75 -7.06 0.23
N ILE A 15 4.20 -6.23 -0.66
CA ILE A 15 4.31 -6.39 -2.11
C ILE A 15 4.55 -5.02 -2.75
N VAL A 16 5.47 -4.96 -3.72
CA VAL A 16 5.66 -3.81 -4.60
C VAL A 16 5.41 -4.24 -6.04
N ILE A 17 4.55 -3.52 -6.74
CA ILE A 17 4.24 -3.74 -8.14
C ILE A 17 4.96 -2.67 -8.95
N VAL A 18 5.76 -3.09 -9.92
CA VAL A 18 6.55 -2.21 -10.78
C VAL A 18 6.07 -2.31 -12.21
N LYS A 19 5.95 -1.18 -12.90
CA LYS A 19 5.79 -1.17 -14.35
C LYS A 19 7.16 -1.33 -15.02
N GLY A 20 7.38 -2.47 -15.68
CA GLY A 20 8.63 -2.78 -16.36
C GLY A 20 9.52 -3.70 -15.52
N TYR A 21 10.83 -3.45 -15.56
CA TYR A 21 11.83 -4.27 -14.88
C TYR A 21 12.76 -3.39 -14.05
N CYS A 22 13.11 -3.84 -12.85
CA CYS A 22 14.11 -3.22 -12.00
C CYS A 22 14.81 -4.29 -11.16
N ASP A 23 16.13 -4.22 -11.05
CA ASP A 23 16.90 -5.13 -10.18
C ASP A 23 16.88 -4.66 -8.73
N LYS A 24 16.75 -3.34 -8.52
CA LYS A 24 16.77 -2.72 -7.19
C LYS A 24 15.64 -1.71 -7.02
N LEU A 25 15.11 -1.61 -5.80
CA LEU A 25 14.09 -0.60 -5.45
C LEU A 25 14.60 0.84 -5.65
N ASP A 26 15.89 1.09 -5.42
CA ASP A 26 16.54 2.37 -5.69
C ASP A 26 16.52 2.76 -7.18
N GLU A 27 16.53 1.79 -8.09
CA GLU A 27 16.38 2.04 -9.52
C GLU A 27 14.92 2.33 -9.83
N ALA A 28 14.03 1.54 -9.25
CA ALA A 28 12.59 1.65 -9.39
C ALA A 28 12.02 2.98 -8.86
N THR A 29 12.67 3.60 -7.87
CA THR A 29 12.26 4.91 -7.30
C THR A 29 12.91 6.11 -8.00
N ARG A 30 13.99 5.91 -8.78
CA ARG A 30 14.72 6.98 -9.50
C ARG A 30 14.28 7.13 -10.95
N HIS A 31 13.87 6.06 -11.58
CA HIS A 31 13.26 6.10 -12.90
C HIS A 31 11.80 6.57 -12.77
N GLU A 32 11.19 7.07 -13.85
CA GLU A 32 9.72 7.26 -13.97
C GLU A 32 8.94 5.92 -13.86
N SER A 33 9.58 4.89 -13.32
CA SER A 33 9.02 3.61 -12.96
C SER A 33 7.96 3.82 -11.90
N LYS A 34 6.75 3.54 -12.35
CA LYS A 34 5.51 3.70 -11.63
C LYS A 34 5.36 2.55 -10.65
N LEU A 35 5.50 2.82 -9.36
CA LEU A 35 5.42 1.84 -8.28
C LEU A 35 4.08 1.92 -7.56
N VAL A 36 3.49 0.76 -7.29
CA VAL A 36 2.35 0.62 -6.38
C VAL A 36 2.76 -0.27 -5.22
N VAL A 37 2.50 0.20 -4.00
CA VAL A 37 2.71 -0.60 -2.79
C VAL A 37 1.39 -1.29 -2.43
N LEU A 38 1.46 -2.58 -2.14
CA LEU A 38 0.35 -3.37 -1.63
C LEU A 38 0.70 -3.90 -0.25
N GLU A 39 -0.07 -3.48 0.74
CA GLU A 39 0.00 -3.92 2.13
C GLU A 39 -1.16 -4.88 2.43
N CYS A 40 -0.88 -5.94 3.18
CA CYS A 40 -1.84 -6.98 3.53
C CYS A 40 -1.99 -7.04 5.06
N LYS A 41 -3.21 -6.86 5.58
CA LYS A 41 -3.49 -6.88 7.01
C LYS A 41 -4.51 -7.96 7.35
N ASP A 42 -4.12 -8.90 8.21
CA ASP A 42 -4.92 -10.04 8.66
C ASP A 42 -5.66 -9.78 9.99
N ARG A 43 -5.09 -8.93 10.84
CA ARG A 43 -5.65 -8.52 12.14
C ARG A 43 -6.71 -7.43 12.03
N ASP A 44 -7.49 -7.26 13.10
CA ASP A 44 -8.45 -6.15 13.22
C ASP A 44 -7.76 -4.80 13.11
N PHE A 45 -8.49 -3.80 12.60
CA PHE A 45 -7.99 -2.46 12.34
C PHE A 45 -7.24 -1.84 13.54
N GLU A 46 -7.76 -2.03 14.74
CA GLU A 46 -7.16 -1.49 15.97
C GLU A 46 -5.69 -1.88 16.17
N TYR A 47 -5.27 -3.05 15.65
CA TYR A 47 -3.91 -3.55 15.81
C TYR A 47 -2.89 -2.93 14.85
N TRP A 48 -3.33 -2.37 13.73
CA TRP A 48 -2.45 -1.79 12.70
C TRP A 48 -2.77 -0.32 12.40
N ARG A 49 -3.74 0.29 13.09
CA ARG A 49 -4.14 1.69 12.88
C ARG A 49 -2.98 2.69 12.99
N SER A 50 -2.00 2.42 13.87
CA SER A 50 -0.83 3.26 14.08
C SER A 50 0.11 3.22 12.87
N GLU A 51 0.17 2.08 12.17
CA GLU A 51 1.00 1.85 10.97
C GLU A 51 0.58 2.78 9.83
N LEU A 52 -0.69 3.21 9.78
CA LEU A 52 -1.18 4.17 8.79
C LEU A 52 -0.39 5.49 8.83
N SER A 53 -0.14 6.00 10.04
CA SER A 53 0.56 7.27 10.25
C SER A 53 2.08 7.16 10.28
N THR A 54 2.63 5.97 10.51
CA THR A 54 4.07 5.76 10.63
C THR A 54 4.67 5.17 9.37
N GLN A 55 4.17 4.03 8.90
CA GLN A 55 4.79 3.26 7.82
C GLN A 55 4.12 3.53 6.47
N VAL A 56 2.79 3.40 6.41
CA VAL A 56 2.01 3.54 5.17
C VAL A 56 2.12 4.94 4.58
N LEU A 57 2.10 5.97 5.45
CA LEU A 57 2.26 7.35 5.00
C LEU A 57 3.64 7.59 4.38
N GLU A 58 4.69 6.92 4.87
CA GLU A 58 6.03 7.03 4.31
C GLU A 58 6.12 6.30 2.95
N TYR A 59 5.46 5.15 2.79
CA TYR A 59 5.32 4.52 1.47
C TYR A 59 4.66 5.44 0.45
N ALA A 60 3.54 6.07 0.84
CA ALA A 60 2.81 7.00 -0.01
C ALA A 60 3.65 8.22 -0.41
N ARG A 61 4.58 8.66 0.44
CA ARG A 61 5.46 9.81 0.20
C ARG A 61 6.67 9.48 -0.67
N TYR A 62 7.30 8.32 -0.45
CA TYR A 62 8.62 8.04 -1.02
C TYR A 62 8.64 6.94 -2.07
N ILE A 63 7.62 6.09 -2.13
CA ILE A 63 7.59 4.95 -3.06
C ILE A 63 6.51 5.16 -4.13
N GLY A 64 5.25 5.36 -3.74
CA GLY A 64 4.14 5.50 -4.67
C GLY A 64 2.78 5.27 -4.02
N PRO A 65 1.69 5.24 -4.80
CA PRO A 65 0.35 4.98 -4.27
C PRO A 65 0.30 3.67 -3.48
N VAL A 66 -0.44 3.70 -2.36
CA VAL A 66 -0.56 2.54 -1.47
C VAL A 66 -1.97 1.98 -1.56
N VAL A 67 -2.06 0.66 -1.75
CA VAL A 67 -3.30 -0.11 -1.61
C VAL A 67 -3.15 -1.00 -0.38
N ILE A 68 -4.11 -0.97 0.53
CA ILE A 68 -4.16 -1.85 1.70
C ILE A 68 -5.29 -2.85 1.50
N ALA A 69 -4.96 -4.13 1.45
CA ALA A 69 -5.90 -5.22 1.51
C ALA A 69 -6.09 -5.64 2.98
N SER A 70 -7.27 -5.38 3.54
CA SER A 70 -7.61 -5.81 4.90
C SER A 70 -8.53 -7.01 4.85
N LEU A 71 -8.14 -8.10 5.51
CA LEU A 71 -8.93 -9.31 5.67
C LEU A 71 -10.26 -9.01 6.38
N LYS A 72 -10.24 -8.03 7.29
CA LYS A 72 -11.37 -7.63 8.14
C LYS A 72 -11.93 -6.27 7.76
N SER A 73 -13.05 -5.89 8.37
CA SER A 73 -13.69 -4.60 8.18
C SER A 73 -12.81 -3.46 8.72
N VAL A 74 -12.91 -2.29 8.07
CA VAL A 74 -12.27 -1.04 8.50
C VAL A 74 -13.38 0.02 8.57
N PRO A 75 -13.39 0.92 9.57
CA PRO A 75 -14.38 2.00 9.64
C PRO A 75 -14.37 2.87 8.38
N GLU A 76 -15.54 3.21 7.86
CA GLU A 76 -15.69 3.92 6.58
C GLU A 76 -15.05 5.33 6.61
N ASP A 77 -15.17 6.02 7.75
CA ASP A 77 -14.55 7.34 7.97
C ASP A 77 -13.02 7.29 7.84
N ILE A 78 -12.41 6.19 8.28
CA ILE A 78 -10.98 5.94 8.12
C ILE A 78 -10.63 5.71 6.65
N ILE A 79 -11.40 4.88 5.94
CA ILE A 79 -11.19 4.61 4.51
C ILE A 79 -11.24 5.92 3.72
N GLU A 80 -12.24 6.76 3.95
CA GLU A 80 -12.38 8.03 3.25
C GLU A 80 -11.27 9.03 3.58
N LYS A 81 -10.89 9.12 4.86
CA LYS A 81 -9.82 10.00 5.34
C LYS A 81 -8.49 9.68 4.65
N TRP A 82 -8.17 8.40 4.52
CA TRP A 82 -6.90 7.95 3.94
C TRP A 82 -6.91 7.92 2.41
N ARG A 83 -8.07 7.71 1.79
CA ARG A 83 -8.25 7.88 0.34
C ARG A 83 -7.82 9.25 -0.15
N LYS A 84 -8.14 10.31 0.59
CA LYS A 84 -7.72 11.70 0.27
C LYS A 84 -6.21 11.91 0.37
N ARG A 85 -5.48 10.99 1.01
CA ARG A 85 -4.02 11.04 1.21
C ARG A 85 -3.26 10.07 0.30
N GLY A 86 -3.91 9.55 -0.75
CA GLY A 86 -3.28 8.63 -1.70
C GLY A 86 -3.18 7.17 -1.22
N VAL A 87 -3.87 6.83 -0.12
CA VAL A 87 -3.91 5.46 0.43
C VAL A 87 -5.31 4.88 0.21
N VAL A 88 -5.40 3.80 -0.55
CA VAL A 88 -6.65 3.11 -0.86
C VAL A 88 -6.78 1.89 0.05
N ILE A 89 -7.76 1.89 0.95
CA ILE A 89 -8.03 0.75 1.82
C ILE A 89 -9.20 -0.06 1.25
N VAL A 90 -9.00 -1.36 1.08
CA VAL A 90 -10.01 -2.32 0.62
C VAL A 90 -10.30 -3.28 1.78
N PRO A 91 -11.43 -3.13 2.50
CA PRO A 91 -11.77 -4.00 3.62
C PRO A 91 -12.40 -5.31 3.15
N ASN A 92 -12.49 -6.28 4.06
CA ASN A 92 -13.14 -7.58 3.86
C ASN A 92 -12.59 -8.42 2.68
N VAL A 93 -11.29 -8.31 2.38
CA VAL A 93 -10.63 -9.12 1.35
C VAL A 93 -10.28 -10.49 1.92
N ARG A 94 -11.20 -11.45 1.78
CA ARG A 94 -11.02 -12.81 2.31
C ARG A 94 -11.53 -13.88 1.34
N PRO A 95 -11.04 -15.13 1.44
CA PRO A 95 -11.60 -16.25 0.69
C PRO A 95 -13.13 -16.35 0.89
N GLY A 96 -13.87 -16.59 -0.19
CA GLY A 96 -15.33 -16.62 -0.20
C GLY A 96 -16.02 -15.24 -0.20
N ASN A 97 -15.26 -14.15 -0.35
CA ASN A 97 -15.82 -12.83 -0.68
C ASN A 97 -15.28 -12.36 -2.04
N GLU A 98 -15.86 -12.86 -3.13
CA GLU A 98 -15.44 -12.52 -4.50
C GLU A 98 -15.56 -11.03 -4.78
N GLY A 99 -16.55 -10.36 -4.18
CA GLY A 99 -16.75 -8.92 -4.31
C GLY A 99 -15.57 -8.12 -3.74
N GLY A 100 -15.09 -8.49 -2.56
CA GLY A 100 -13.91 -7.86 -1.93
C GLY A 100 -12.64 -8.10 -2.73
N ILE A 101 -12.43 -9.33 -3.21
CA ILE A 101 -11.27 -9.70 -4.05
C ILE A 101 -11.29 -8.92 -5.36
N ARG A 102 -12.45 -8.86 -6.03
CA ARG A 102 -12.62 -8.10 -7.27
C ARG A 102 -12.35 -6.61 -7.05
N GLN A 103 -12.88 -6.04 -5.97
CA GLN A 103 -12.63 -4.64 -5.62
C GLN A 103 -11.13 -4.37 -5.43
N LEU A 104 -10.41 -5.26 -4.74
CA LEU A 104 -8.95 -5.14 -4.59
C LEU A 104 -8.25 -5.11 -5.95
N CYS A 105 -8.54 -6.06 -6.84
CA CYS A 105 -7.96 -6.11 -8.18
C CYS A 105 -8.24 -4.82 -8.98
N GLU A 106 -9.48 -4.32 -8.95
CA GLU A 106 -9.86 -3.08 -9.63
C GLU A 106 -9.08 -1.87 -9.10
N LYS A 107 -8.86 -1.78 -7.77
CA LYS A 107 -8.07 -0.70 -7.16
C LYS A 107 -6.59 -0.80 -7.52
N ILE A 108 -6.01 -1.99 -7.51
CA ILE A 108 -4.62 -2.22 -7.92
C ILE A 108 -4.43 -1.81 -9.38
N ILE A 109 -5.29 -2.28 -10.29
CA ILE A 109 -5.22 -1.93 -11.72
C ILE A 109 -5.34 -0.42 -11.91
N LYS A 110 -6.27 0.23 -11.19
CA LYS A 110 -6.42 1.69 -11.25
C LYS A 110 -5.16 2.41 -10.76
N ALA A 111 -4.57 1.96 -9.65
CA ALA A 111 -3.34 2.55 -9.11
C ALA A 111 -2.20 2.42 -10.13
N VAL A 112 -1.97 1.23 -10.69
CA VAL A 112 -0.92 0.97 -11.69
C VAL A 112 -1.09 1.82 -12.95
N ARG A 113 -2.32 2.09 -13.39
CA ARG A 113 -2.61 2.95 -14.56
C ARG A 113 -2.47 4.45 -14.28
N ALA A 114 -2.71 4.86 -13.05
CA ALA A 114 -2.67 6.26 -12.63
C ALA A 114 -1.24 6.72 -12.29
N CYS A 115 -0.42 5.80 -11.79
CA CYS A 115 1.00 5.99 -11.75
C CYS A 115 1.44 6.32 -13.16
#